data_AF-M1BGU7-F1
#
_entry.id   AF-M1BGU7-F1
#
_cell.length_a   1.000
_cell.length_b   1.000
_cell.length_c   1.000
_cell.angle_alpha   90.00
_cell.angle_beta   90.00
_cell.angle_gamma   90.00
#
_symmetry.space_group_name_H-M   'P 1'
#
loop_
_entity.id
_entity.type
_entity.pdbx_description
1 polymer ?
#
loop_
_entity_poly.entity_id
_entity_poly.type
_entity_poly.pdbx_seq_one_letter_code
_entity_poly.pdbx_strand_id
1 'polypeptide(L)'
;MEVPVGFLAKLWSFISFLPFFFLLFLLGLLKGLVIGPVVTVLISVGNSAVVIGLWPAHLIWTYYCVAKSKRLGWVLKIALLVSLPVPLILWPIVAIIGSLLGGIGYGFFAPLIATFEAIGESITCKIYHCFTDGCISTLKRSCTVVRDFTDFCFHSYFSYMDELSEEIYPDEKPIEVKLSKLPSCILVSLLAIPVDVPLITALALWKSPFMLFRGWKRLLEDLIGREGPFLETVCVPFAGLAIFLWPLAVVGSVVASFFSSFALALYSGVVVHQEDSFRMGLAYILAAVSIFDEYTNDLLDMREGSCFMRPKYRRNMISSGGLDSKKLIEQRKEKEKEGSRSLKLVSHGSRTLKQAIQQYTPMQVWGWLFKSCEVNGRILLREGFIDVKDIEECIVKGDCKKLGIKLPAWSILQCLLASAQSDSLGLLISDEVELTKSNWPKDKVFEWFLAPLLVIKEQIKTLQLGEDEEISLRKLIMCYKNERPEEWDNTGFPSTDTVRRAQLQAVIRRLQGIVGSFSRVPTFRRRFKNLVKVLYLEAIQTGLIAETDGGSSKAGNRNRHQRVKGDKNNTDDDGEQNEQSSRDGDSIV
;
A
#
# COMPACT_ATOMS: atom_id res chain seq x y z
N MET A 1 -27.10 25.64 19.04
CA MET A 1 -27.92 25.32 20.23
C MET A 1 -26.98 25.32 21.43
N GLU A 2 -27.29 26.12 22.45
CA GLU A 2 -26.54 26.11 23.71
C GLU A 2 -26.54 24.71 24.32
N VAL A 3 -25.41 24.31 24.89
CA VAL A 3 -25.23 22.98 25.47
C VAL A 3 -26.12 22.87 26.70
N PRO A 4 -27.15 21.98 26.73
CA PRO A 4 -27.99 21.84 27.90
C PRO A 4 -27.17 21.33 29.08
N VAL A 5 -27.16 22.09 30.18
CA VAL A 5 -26.49 21.73 31.43
C VAL A 5 -27.51 21.06 32.34
N GLY A 6 -27.31 19.75 32.60
CA GLY A 6 -28.19 18.92 33.44
C GLY A 6 -28.67 17.64 32.75
N PHE A 7 -28.79 16.53 33.49
CA PHE A 7 -29.17 15.21 32.97
C PHE A 7 -30.54 15.23 32.27
N LEU A 8 -31.54 15.90 32.87
CA LEU A 8 -32.88 16.05 32.31
C LEU A 8 -32.91 16.86 31.01
N ALA A 9 -32.13 17.94 30.93
CA ALA A 9 -32.04 18.77 29.73
C ALA A 9 -31.31 18.06 28.59
N LYS A 10 -30.28 17.24 28.90
CA LYS A 10 -29.63 16.34 27.93
C LYS A 10 -30.58 15.26 27.44
N LEU A 11 -31.34 14.63 28.34
CA LEU A 11 -32.33 13.60 27.98
C LEU A 11 -33.45 14.18 27.11
N TRP A 12 -33.95 15.38 27.44
CA TRP A 12 -34.97 16.06 26.64
C TRP A 12 -34.47 16.46 25.25
N SER A 13 -33.23 16.95 25.15
CA SER A 13 -32.57 17.23 23.87
C SER A 13 -32.41 15.97 23.02
N PHE A 14 -32.07 14.83 23.64
CA PHE A 14 -31.98 13.54 22.97
C PHE A 14 -33.34 13.06 22.44
N ILE A 15 -34.39 13.10 23.28
CA ILE A 15 -35.76 12.73 22.90
C ILE A 15 -36.26 13.63 21.76
N SER A 16 -35.96 14.93 21.80
CA SER A 16 -36.33 15.89 20.76
C SER A 16 -35.57 15.67 19.44
N PHE A 17 -34.37 15.10 19.49
CA PHE A 17 -33.55 14.78 18.30
C PHE A 17 -33.96 13.46 17.62
N LEU A 18 -34.51 12.51 18.39
CA LEU A 18 -34.96 11.21 17.91
C LEU A 18 -35.89 11.26 16.66
N PRO A 19 -36.96 12.09 16.60
CA PRO A 19 -37.80 12.17 15.41
C PRO A 19 -37.06 12.72 14.19
N PHE A 20 -36.13 13.67 14.39
CA PHE A 20 -35.28 14.19 13.32
C PHE A 20 -34.34 13.09 12.80
N PHE A 21 -33.69 12.34 13.68
CA PHE A 21 -32.87 11.18 13.31
C PHE A 21 -33.66 10.15 12.50
N PHE A 22 -34.85 9.77 12.96
CA PHE A 22 -35.68 8.79 12.24
C PHE A 22 -36.12 9.29 10.86
N LEU A 23 -36.43 10.58 10.73
CA LEU A 23 -36.76 11.17 9.43
C LEU A 23 -35.58 11.07 8.45
N LEU A 24 -34.37 11.39 8.90
CA LEU A 24 -33.15 11.30 8.09
C LEU A 24 -32.78 9.86 7.75
N PHE A 25 -32.96 8.96 8.71
CA PHE A 25 -32.75 7.54 8.51
C PHE A 25 -33.72 7.00 7.46
N LEU A 26 -35.02 7.34 7.57
CA LEU A 26 -36.03 6.93 6.59
C LEU A 26 -35.76 7.51 5.20
N LEU A 27 -35.31 8.77 5.12
CA LEU A 27 -34.90 9.40 3.88
C LEU A 27 -33.67 8.71 3.26
N GLY A 28 -32.66 8.40 4.08
CA GLY A 28 -31.48 7.65 3.66
C GLY A 28 -31.83 6.24 3.18
N LEU A 29 -32.74 5.55 3.88
CA LEU A 29 -33.28 4.25 3.47
C LEU A 29 -34.00 4.33 2.13
N LEU A 30 -34.87 5.33 1.95
CA LEU A 30 -35.59 5.53 0.69
C LEU A 30 -34.63 5.76 -0.47
N LYS A 31 -33.62 6.61 -0.28
CA LYS A 31 -32.56 6.84 -1.28
C LYS A 31 -31.79 5.57 -1.59
N GLY A 32 -31.38 4.83 -0.56
CA GLY A 32 -30.68 3.54 -0.71
C GLY A 32 -31.54 2.53 -1.46
N LEU A 33 -32.86 2.52 -1.25
CA LEU A 33 -33.79 1.62 -1.93
C LEU A 33 -34.05 2.01 -3.39
N VAL A 34 -34.03 3.30 -3.72
CA VAL A 34 -34.22 3.79 -5.10
C VAL A 34 -32.93 3.70 -5.93
N ILE A 35 -31.82 4.19 -5.39
CA ILE A 35 -30.53 4.26 -6.10
C ILE A 35 -29.74 2.94 -5.98
N GLY A 36 -29.90 2.21 -4.88
CA GLY A 36 -29.15 0.99 -4.60
C GLY A 36 -29.27 -0.08 -5.67
N PRO A 37 -30.46 -0.40 -6.22
CA PRO A 37 -30.60 -1.34 -7.32
C PRO A 37 -29.82 -0.93 -8.57
N VAL A 38 -29.90 0.36 -8.94
CA VAL A 38 -29.18 0.90 -10.11
C VAL A 38 -27.66 0.78 -9.92
N VAL A 39 -27.16 1.16 -8.75
CA VAL A 39 -25.74 1.06 -8.39
C VAL A 39 -25.28 -0.40 -8.35
N THR A 40 -26.10 -1.29 -7.79
CA THR A 40 -25.82 -2.71 -7.71
C THR A 40 -25.68 -3.31 -9.11
N VAL A 41 -26.62 -3.02 -10.01
CA VAL A 41 -26.55 -3.46 -11.40
C VAL A 41 -25.32 -2.90 -12.09
N LEU A 42 -25.03 -1.61 -11.92
CA LEU A 42 -23.87 -0.97 -12.55
C LEU A 42 -22.54 -1.60 -12.13
N ILE A 43 -22.34 -1.82 -10.83
CA ILE A 43 -21.10 -2.43 -10.30
C ILE A 43 -21.04 -3.91 -10.66
N SER A 44 -22.13 -4.65 -10.45
CA SER A 44 -22.20 -6.09 -10.72
C SER A 44 -21.96 -6.38 -12.20
N VAL A 45 -22.71 -5.75 -13.10
CA VAL A 45 -22.60 -5.98 -14.54
C VAL A 45 -21.26 -5.46 -15.07
N GLY A 46 -20.84 -4.26 -14.65
CA GLY A 46 -19.58 -3.66 -15.07
C GLY A 46 -18.38 -4.53 -14.71
N ASN A 47 -18.25 -4.95 -13.45
CA ASN A 47 -17.14 -5.80 -13.02
C ASN A 47 -17.24 -7.19 -13.63
N SER A 48 -18.45 -7.78 -13.71
CA SER A 48 -18.62 -9.12 -14.30
C SER A 48 -18.24 -9.14 -15.78
N ALA A 49 -18.59 -8.11 -16.54
CA ALA A 49 -18.19 -7.98 -17.94
C ALA A 49 -16.66 -7.92 -18.10
N VAL A 50 -15.98 -7.16 -17.23
CA VAL A 50 -14.50 -7.10 -17.21
C VAL A 50 -13.89 -8.45 -16.86
N VAL A 51 -14.40 -9.12 -15.82
CA VAL A 51 -13.94 -10.45 -15.39
C VAL A 51 -14.08 -11.44 -16.54
N ILE A 52 -15.28 -11.58 -17.10
CA ILE A 52 -15.56 -12.56 -18.16
C ILE A 52 -14.74 -12.25 -19.41
N GLY A 53 -14.66 -10.98 -19.80
CA GLY A 53 -13.92 -10.55 -21.00
C GLY A 53 -12.40 -10.77 -20.90
N LEU A 54 -11.80 -10.51 -19.74
CA LEU A 54 -10.37 -10.68 -19.52
C LEU A 54 -9.95 -12.06 -19.02
N TRP A 55 -10.90 -12.87 -18.56
CA TRP A 55 -10.58 -14.19 -18.00
C TRP A 55 -9.73 -15.06 -18.93
N PRO A 56 -10.02 -15.20 -20.24
CA PRO A 56 -9.16 -15.96 -21.15
C PRO A 56 -7.72 -15.41 -21.21
N ALA A 57 -7.56 -14.09 -21.23
CA ALA A 57 -6.25 -13.45 -21.25
C ALA A 57 -5.49 -13.69 -19.93
N HIS A 58 -6.17 -13.55 -18.78
CA HIS A 58 -5.61 -13.83 -17.45
C HIS A 58 -5.20 -15.29 -17.29
N LEU A 59 -6.00 -16.23 -17.79
CA LEU A 59 -5.68 -17.65 -17.86
C LEU A 59 -4.37 -17.86 -18.62
N ILE A 60 -4.34 -17.49 -19.90
CA ILE A 60 -3.20 -17.74 -20.79
C ILE A 60 -1.93 -17.06 -20.26
N TRP A 61 -2.04 -15.80 -19.83
CA TRP A 61 -0.90 -15.04 -19.32
C TRP A 61 -0.35 -15.65 -18.04
N THR A 62 -1.21 -16.13 -17.15
CA THR A 62 -0.76 -16.79 -15.91
C THR A 62 0.02 -18.06 -16.20
N TYR A 63 -0.51 -18.94 -17.05
CA TYR A 63 0.20 -20.14 -17.47
C TYR A 63 1.54 -19.81 -18.11
N TYR A 64 1.56 -18.84 -19.01
CA TYR A 64 2.78 -18.38 -19.67
C TYR A 64 3.82 -17.87 -18.67
N CYS A 65 3.44 -16.97 -17.76
CA CYS A 65 4.35 -16.39 -16.78
C CYS A 65 4.88 -17.44 -15.79
N VAL A 66 4.04 -18.34 -15.30
CA VAL A 66 4.49 -19.43 -14.41
C VAL A 66 5.43 -20.39 -15.15
N ALA A 67 5.12 -20.75 -16.39
CA ALA A 67 5.97 -21.62 -17.20
C ALA A 67 7.33 -20.97 -17.53
N LYS A 68 7.33 -19.68 -17.87
CA LYS A 68 8.53 -18.90 -18.20
C LYS A 68 9.38 -18.54 -16.98
N SER A 69 8.76 -18.35 -15.82
CA SER A 69 9.43 -17.85 -14.62
C SER A 69 10.67 -18.67 -14.26
N LYS A 70 11.80 -17.98 -14.10
CA LYS A 70 13.03 -18.59 -13.57
C LYS A 70 13.03 -18.62 -12.03
N ARG A 71 12.19 -17.78 -11.38
CA ARG A 71 12.00 -17.64 -9.91
C ARG A 71 11.57 -18.92 -9.21
N LEU A 72 10.92 -19.83 -9.93
CA LEU A 72 10.32 -21.04 -9.39
C LEU A 72 11.17 -22.26 -9.74
N GLY A 73 11.57 -23.04 -8.74
CA GLY A 73 12.20 -24.34 -8.96
C GLY A 73 11.28 -25.31 -9.72
N TRP A 74 11.85 -26.29 -10.42
CA TRP A 74 11.11 -27.23 -11.29
C TRP A 74 9.92 -27.90 -10.61
N VAL A 75 10.10 -28.38 -9.38
CA VAL A 75 9.04 -29.04 -8.59
C VAL A 75 7.88 -28.09 -8.31
N LEU A 76 8.20 -26.88 -7.84
CA LEU A 76 7.19 -25.87 -7.50
C LEU A 76 6.46 -25.39 -8.75
N LYS A 77 7.17 -25.24 -9.87
CA LYS A 77 6.59 -24.88 -11.16
C LYS A 77 5.56 -25.91 -11.62
N ILE A 78 5.89 -27.21 -11.58
CA ILE A 78 4.95 -28.29 -11.95
C ILE A 78 3.74 -28.29 -11.00
N ALA A 79 3.97 -28.21 -9.70
CA ALA A 79 2.89 -28.20 -8.71
C ALA A 79 1.95 -26.99 -8.88
N LEU A 80 2.51 -25.81 -9.17
CA LEU A 80 1.72 -24.61 -9.48
C LEU A 80 0.94 -24.80 -10.77
N LEU A 81 1.56 -25.26 -11.86
CA LEU A 81 0.87 -25.49 -13.13
C LEU A 81 -0.31 -26.47 -13.00
N VAL A 82 -0.17 -27.53 -12.20
CA VAL A 82 -1.24 -28.50 -11.93
C VAL A 82 -2.34 -27.91 -11.03
N SER A 83 -1.98 -27.05 -10.07
CA SER A 83 -2.95 -26.47 -9.13
C SER A 83 -3.62 -25.20 -9.63
N LEU A 84 -3.04 -24.50 -10.62
CA LEU A 84 -3.55 -23.26 -11.22
C LEU A 84 -5.01 -23.29 -11.73
N PRO A 85 -5.57 -24.39 -12.28
CA PRO A 85 -6.97 -24.42 -12.69
C PRO A 85 -7.93 -24.04 -11.56
N VAL A 86 -7.67 -24.47 -10.32
CA VAL A 86 -8.56 -24.24 -9.18
C VAL A 86 -8.72 -22.74 -8.86
N PRO A 87 -7.66 -21.98 -8.54
CA PRO A 87 -7.80 -20.55 -8.26
C PRO A 87 -8.27 -19.77 -9.49
N LEU A 88 -7.90 -20.18 -10.71
CA LEU A 88 -8.30 -19.48 -11.93
C LEU A 88 -9.79 -19.65 -12.27
N ILE A 89 -10.43 -20.75 -11.90
CA ILE A 89 -11.88 -20.96 -12.01
C ILE A 89 -12.62 -20.31 -10.84
N LEU A 90 -12.04 -20.38 -9.63
CA LEU A 90 -12.65 -19.81 -8.43
C LEU A 90 -12.65 -18.27 -8.47
N TRP A 91 -11.60 -17.66 -9.02
CA TRP A 91 -11.42 -16.21 -9.08
C TRP A 91 -12.60 -15.47 -9.72
N PRO A 92 -13.09 -15.83 -10.93
CA PRO A 92 -14.28 -15.21 -11.51
C PRO A 92 -15.53 -15.33 -10.64
N ILE A 93 -15.75 -16.50 -10.02
CA ILE A 93 -16.92 -16.75 -9.16
C ILE A 93 -16.87 -15.81 -7.96
N VAL A 94 -15.72 -15.75 -7.28
CA VAL A 94 -15.50 -14.86 -6.13
C VAL A 94 -15.62 -13.40 -6.54
N ALA A 95 -15.07 -13.01 -7.70
CA ALA A 95 -15.15 -11.63 -8.19
C ALA A 95 -16.59 -11.20 -8.52
N ILE A 96 -17.40 -12.08 -9.13
CA ILE A 96 -18.81 -11.81 -9.45
C ILE A 96 -19.64 -11.72 -8.16
N ILE A 97 -19.52 -12.69 -7.25
CA ILE A 97 -20.23 -12.69 -5.96
C ILE A 97 -19.81 -11.46 -5.14
N GLY A 98 -18.51 -11.19 -5.06
CA GLY A 98 -17.96 -10.02 -4.37
C GLY A 98 -18.46 -8.70 -4.96
N SER A 99 -18.58 -8.61 -6.30
CA SER A 99 -19.13 -7.43 -6.97
C SER A 99 -20.62 -7.25 -6.73
N LEU A 100 -21.39 -8.34 -6.64
CA LEU A 100 -22.80 -8.30 -6.28
C LEU A 100 -22.99 -7.84 -4.83
N LEU A 101 -22.32 -8.50 -3.87
CA LEU A 101 -22.40 -8.16 -2.45
C LEU A 101 -21.86 -6.75 -2.17
N GLY A 102 -20.73 -6.40 -2.79
CA GLY A 102 -20.14 -5.06 -2.73
C GLY A 102 -21.04 -4.02 -3.36
N GLY A 103 -21.70 -4.33 -4.48
CA GLY A 103 -22.69 -3.46 -5.14
C GLY A 103 -23.91 -3.20 -4.27
N ILE A 104 -24.46 -4.24 -3.64
CA ILE A 104 -25.60 -4.13 -2.70
C ILE A 104 -25.20 -3.27 -1.50
N GLY A 105 -24.08 -3.61 -0.84
CA GLY A 105 -23.60 -2.87 0.32
C GLY A 105 -23.29 -1.42 -0.02
N TYR A 106 -22.51 -1.17 -1.07
CA TYR A 106 -22.14 0.18 -1.48
C TYR A 106 -23.37 1.00 -1.93
N GLY A 107 -24.24 0.41 -2.76
CA GLY A 107 -25.43 1.07 -3.29
C GLY A 107 -26.44 1.45 -2.21
N PHE A 108 -26.54 0.68 -1.14
CA PHE A 108 -27.42 0.96 -0.01
C PHE A 108 -26.79 1.91 1.01
N PHE A 109 -25.55 1.66 1.44
CA PHE A 109 -24.93 2.43 2.52
C PHE A 109 -24.37 3.78 2.07
N ALA A 110 -23.89 3.93 0.83
CA ALA A 110 -23.29 5.20 0.40
C ALA A 110 -24.31 6.35 0.34
N PRO A 111 -25.51 6.21 -0.26
CA PRO A 111 -26.54 7.26 -0.22
C PRO A 111 -27.06 7.52 1.20
N LEU A 112 -27.12 6.48 2.03
CA LEU A 112 -27.54 6.59 3.42
C LEU A 112 -26.55 7.46 4.22
N ILE A 113 -25.25 7.14 4.16
CA ILE A 113 -24.21 7.91 4.87
C ILE A 113 -24.15 9.35 4.36
N ALA A 114 -24.25 9.57 3.04
CA ALA A 114 -24.25 10.90 2.45
C ALA A 114 -25.43 11.78 2.95
N THR A 115 -26.56 11.17 3.29
CA THR A 115 -27.72 11.88 3.85
C THR A 115 -27.43 12.44 5.24
N PHE A 116 -26.62 11.73 6.03
CA PHE A 116 -26.17 12.18 7.35
C PHE A 116 -25.02 13.20 7.25
N GLU A 117 -24.16 13.08 6.23
CA GLU A 117 -23.05 14.01 5.95
C GLU A 117 -23.53 15.40 5.54
N ALA A 118 -24.56 15.48 4.67
CA ALA A 118 -25.12 16.74 4.16
C ALA A 118 -25.70 17.67 5.25
N ILE A 119 -25.90 17.17 6.47
CA ILE A 119 -26.49 17.91 7.60
C ILE A 119 -25.41 18.49 8.50
N GLY A 120 -24.22 17.90 8.46
CA GLY A 120 -23.04 18.36 9.17
C GLY A 120 -22.40 19.61 8.56
N GLU A 121 -22.58 19.82 7.26
CA GLU A 121 -22.03 20.98 6.57
C GLU A 121 -22.93 22.22 6.73
N SER A 122 -22.32 23.39 6.93
CA SER A 122 -22.99 24.69 7.12
C SER A 122 -23.48 25.31 5.80
N ILE A 123 -24.04 24.50 4.90
CA ILE A 123 -24.41 24.94 3.56
C ILE A 123 -25.83 25.51 3.54
N THR A 124 -26.04 26.59 2.77
CA THR A 124 -27.33 27.22 2.50
C THR A 124 -28.22 26.26 1.68
N CYS A 125 -29.51 26.15 2.03
CA CYS A 125 -30.49 25.18 1.49
C CYS A 125 -30.27 23.70 1.89
N LYS A 126 -30.09 23.45 3.19
CA LYS A 126 -29.94 22.11 3.81
C LYS A 126 -30.95 21.05 3.35
N ILE A 127 -32.21 21.42 3.09
CA ILE A 127 -33.27 20.45 2.73
C ILE A 127 -33.09 19.94 1.30
N TYR A 128 -32.88 20.83 0.31
CA TYR A 128 -32.70 20.43 -1.09
C TYR A 128 -31.47 19.53 -1.26
N HIS A 129 -30.34 19.93 -0.66
CA HIS A 129 -29.10 19.16 -0.62
C HIS A 129 -29.28 17.82 0.11
N CYS A 130 -30.07 17.78 1.20
CA CYS A 130 -30.41 16.52 1.85
C CYS A 130 -31.25 15.57 0.96
N PHE A 131 -31.93 16.04 -0.09
CA PHE A 131 -32.62 15.18 -1.07
C PHE A 131 -31.76 14.83 -2.29
N THR A 132 -30.94 15.75 -2.80
CA THR A 132 -30.17 15.55 -4.05
C THR A 132 -28.77 14.98 -3.81
N ASP A 133 -28.14 15.32 -2.69
CA ASP A 133 -26.78 14.90 -2.39
C ASP A 133 -26.76 13.43 -1.99
N GLY A 134 -25.74 12.72 -2.46
CA GLY A 134 -25.60 11.28 -2.30
C GLY A 134 -26.15 10.46 -3.46
N CYS A 135 -27.04 10.97 -4.32
CA CYS A 135 -27.58 10.18 -5.44
C CYS A 135 -26.63 10.16 -6.64
N ILE A 136 -26.41 11.34 -7.25
CA ILE A 136 -25.52 11.50 -8.42
C ILE A 136 -24.06 11.20 -8.04
N SER A 137 -23.64 11.63 -6.84
CA SER A 137 -22.29 11.38 -6.34
C SER A 137 -22.03 9.88 -6.12
N THR A 138 -23.00 9.12 -5.61
CA THR A 138 -22.88 7.66 -5.49
C THR A 138 -22.77 7.04 -6.87
N LEU A 139 -23.63 7.39 -7.83
CA LEU A 139 -23.55 6.84 -9.20
C LEU A 139 -22.18 7.11 -9.85
N LYS A 140 -21.66 8.34 -9.74
CA LYS A 140 -20.34 8.72 -10.25
C LYS A 140 -19.22 7.93 -9.58
N ARG A 141 -19.31 7.73 -8.25
CA ARG A 141 -18.35 6.90 -7.50
C ARG A 141 -18.48 5.42 -7.87
N SER A 142 -19.67 4.90 -8.17
CA SER A 142 -19.87 3.54 -8.68
C SER A 142 -19.19 3.33 -10.02
N CYS A 143 -19.31 4.27 -10.96
CA CYS A 143 -18.53 4.23 -12.21
C CYS A 143 -17.03 4.26 -11.96
N THR A 144 -16.61 4.99 -10.91
CA THR A 144 -15.21 5.06 -10.49
C THR A 144 -14.73 3.72 -9.91
N VAL A 145 -15.57 3.01 -9.15
CA VAL A 145 -15.29 1.65 -8.64
C VAL A 145 -15.09 0.68 -9.80
N VAL A 146 -16.00 0.67 -10.78
CA VAL A 146 -15.88 -0.19 -11.97
C VAL A 146 -14.59 0.15 -12.74
N ARG A 147 -14.30 1.44 -12.94
CA ARG A 147 -13.07 1.89 -13.60
C ARG A 147 -11.82 1.42 -12.86
N ASP A 148 -11.79 1.53 -11.53
CA ASP A 148 -10.64 1.10 -10.73
C ASP A 148 -10.44 -0.41 -10.80
N PHE A 149 -11.54 -1.18 -10.80
CA PHE A 149 -11.50 -2.62 -11.00
C PHE A 149 -11.00 -2.99 -12.40
N THR A 150 -11.48 -2.29 -13.44
CA THR A 150 -10.97 -2.41 -14.81
C THR A 150 -9.48 -2.12 -14.88
N ASP A 151 -9.02 -1.00 -14.31
CA ASP A 151 -7.61 -0.63 -14.29
C ASP A 151 -6.76 -1.69 -13.58
N PHE A 152 -7.26 -2.29 -12.49
CA PHE A 152 -6.60 -3.41 -11.83
C PHE A 152 -6.46 -4.63 -12.74
N CYS A 153 -7.56 -5.08 -13.36
CA CYS A 153 -7.55 -6.26 -14.22
C CYS A 153 -6.74 -6.07 -15.51
N PHE A 154 -6.74 -4.87 -16.10
CA PHE A 154 -6.01 -4.59 -17.35
C PHE A 154 -4.52 -4.31 -17.15
N HIS A 155 -4.10 -3.82 -15.99
CA HIS A 155 -2.73 -3.34 -15.82
C HIS A 155 -2.04 -3.89 -14.59
N SER A 156 -2.66 -3.78 -13.42
CA SER A 156 -2.03 -4.25 -12.18
C SER A 156 -1.81 -5.76 -12.23
N TYR A 157 -2.82 -6.51 -12.68
CA TYR A 157 -2.74 -7.96 -12.83
C TYR A 157 -1.58 -8.39 -13.74
N PHE A 158 -1.54 -7.88 -14.97
CA PHE A 158 -0.48 -8.19 -15.92
C PHE A 158 0.88 -7.76 -15.38
N SER A 159 0.99 -6.58 -14.77
CA SER A 159 2.24 -6.14 -14.15
C SER A 159 2.75 -7.07 -13.04
N TYR A 160 1.88 -7.64 -12.21
CA TYR A 160 2.28 -8.64 -11.21
C TYR A 160 2.75 -9.94 -11.86
N MET A 161 2.04 -10.38 -12.91
CA MET A 161 2.42 -11.58 -13.65
C MET A 161 3.72 -11.41 -14.43
N ASP A 162 3.98 -10.22 -14.95
CA ASP A 162 5.21 -9.87 -15.65
C ASP A 162 6.40 -9.92 -14.70
N GLU A 163 6.28 -9.31 -13.51
CA GLU A 163 7.31 -9.38 -12.47
C GLU A 163 7.61 -10.82 -12.04
N LEU A 164 6.59 -11.69 -11.98
CA LEU A 164 6.82 -13.11 -11.71
C LEU A 164 7.64 -13.79 -12.83
N SER A 165 7.45 -13.36 -14.07
CA SER A 165 8.13 -13.90 -15.25
C SER A 165 9.53 -13.31 -15.51
N GLU A 166 9.86 -12.20 -14.85
CA GLU A 166 11.17 -11.55 -14.95
C GLU A 166 12.28 -12.48 -14.46
N GLU A 167 13.43 -12.41 -15.15
CA GLU A 167 14.58 -13.25 -14.85
C GLU A 167 15.13 -12.96 -13.45
N ILE A 168 15.60 -14.01 -12.76
CA ILE A 168 16.33 -13.84 -11.50
C ILE A 168 17.76 -13.36 -11.82
N TYR A 169 18.31 -12.53 -10.94
CA TYR A 169 19.74 -12.26 -10.91
C TYR A 169 20.56 -13.57 -10.81
N PRO A 170 21.75 -13.64 -11.43
CA PRO A 170 22.55 -14.87 -11.49
C PRO A 170 22.91 -15.46 -10.11
N ASP A 171 22.93 -14.65 -9.06
CA ASP A 171 23.28 -15.07 -7.69
C ASP A 171 22.09 -15.41 -6.78
N GLU A 172 20.85 -15.17 -7.23
CA GLU A 172 19.66 -15.42 -6.42
C GLU A 172 19.07 -16.80 -6.75
N LYS A 173 18.98 -17.65 -5.73
CA LYS A 173 18.53 -19.03 -5.90
C LYS A 173 17.02 -19.06 -6.14
N PRO A 174 16.53 -19.89 -7.09
CA PRO A 174 15.11 -20.07 -7.28
C PRO A 174 14.44 -20.58 -6.00
N ILE A 175 13.18 -20.21 -5.82
CA ILE A 175 12.36 -20.72 -4.71
C ILE A 175 12.11 -22.20 -4.98
N GLU A 176 12.82 -23.05 -4.24
CA GLU A 176 12.75 -24.50 -4.37
C GLU A 176 11.96 -25.12 -3.23
N VAL A 177 11.00 -25.98 -3.59
CA VAL A 177 10.32 -26.87 -2.64
C VAL A 177 10.85 -28.27 -2.86
N LYS A 178 11.32 -28.91 -1.78
CA LYS A 178 11.71 -30.33 -1.81
C LYS A 178 10.50 -31.17 -2.22
N LEU A 179 10.61 -31.96 -3.29
CA LEU A 179 9.53 -32.81 -3.81
C LEU A 179 8.96 -33.75 -2.74
N SER A 180 9.82 -34.27 -1.86
CA SER A 180 9.44 -35.14 -0.75
C SER A 180 8.51 -34.49 0.27
N LYS A 181 8.42 -33.16 0.31
CA LYS A 181 7.61 -32.40 1.29
C LYS A 181 6.29 -31.90 0.71
N LEU A 182 6.14 -31.84 -0.61
CA LEU A 182 4.92 -31.38 -1.25
C LEU A 182 3.67 -32.20 -0.81
N PRO A 183 3.73 -33.55 -0.73
CA PRO A 183 2.60 -34.33 -0.22
C PRO A 183 2.29 -34.03 1.24
N SER A 184 3.32 -33.78 2.06
CA SER A 184 3.14 -33.40 3.46
C SER A 184 2.46 -32.03 3.61
N CYS A 185 2.84 -31.04 2.80
CA CYS A 185 2.19 -29.72 2.81
C CYS A 185 0.71 -29.83 2.43
N ILE A 186 0.41 -30.55 1.33
CA ILE A 186 -0.97 -30.76 0.86
C ILE A 186 -1.79 -31.49 1.92
N LEU A 187 -1.25 -32.56 2.52
CA LEU A 187 -1.93 -33.34 3.54
C LEU A 187 -2.27 -32.49 4.78
N VAL A 188 -1.33 -31.69 5.28
CA VAL A 188 -1.60 -30.80 6.43
C VAL A 188 -2.66 -29.76 6.08
N SER A 189 -2.58 -29.13 4.91
CA SER A 189 -3.60 -28.15 4.47
C SER A 189 -4.99 -28.77 4.36
N LEU A 190 -5.10 -30.01 3.85
CA LEU A 190 -6.38 -30.74 3.77
C LEU A 190 -6.92 -31.13 5.15
N LEU A 191 -6.05 -31.43 6.12
CA LEU A 191 -6.45 -31.69 7.51
C LEU A 191 -6.81 -30.39 8.26
N ALA A 192 -6.18 -29.27 7.92
CA ALA A 192 -6.42 -27.98 8.57
C ALA A 192 -7.83 -27.44 8.29
N ILE A 193 -8.31 -27.53 7.05
CA ILE A 193 -9.62 -26.99 6.64
C ILE A 193 -10.79 -27.50 7.50
N PRO A 194 -10.99 -28.83 7.69
CA PRO A 194 -12.10 -29.33 8.51
C PRO A 194 -11.93 -29.05 10.01
N VAL A 195 -10.76 -28.62 10.47
CA VAL A 195 -10.51 -28.26 11.87
C VAL A 195 -10.70 -26.76 12.08
N ASP A 196 -9.93 -25.95 11.35
CA ASP A 196 -9.88 -24.51 11.54
C ASP A 196 -11.18 -23.83 11.10
N VAL A 197 -11.76 -24.21 9.96
CA VAL A 197 -12.98 -23.54 9.45
C VAL A 197 -14.14 -23.66 10.42
N PRO A 198 -14.51 -24.87 10.92
CA PRO A 198 -15.60 -24.99 11.89
C PRO A 198 -15.26 -24.36 13.24
N LEU A 199 -14.04 -24.53 13.77
CA LEU A 199 -13.67 -24.01 15.10
C LEU A 199 -13.61 -22.48 15.12
N ILE A 200 -12.98 -21.85 14.13
CA ILE A 200 -12.91 -20.40 14.02
C ILE A 200 -14.30 -19.80 13.82
N THR A 201 -15.14 -20.45 12.99
CA THR A 201 -16.52 -20.00 12.77
C THR A 201 -17.37 -20.14 14.04
N ALA A 202 -17.25 -21.26 14.77
CA ALA A 202 -17.94 -21.47 16.03
C ALA A 202 -17.51 -20.44 17.09
N LEU A 203 -16.21 -20.12 17.17
CA LEU A 203 -15.70 -19.07 18.06
C LEU A 203 -16.23 -17.69 17.69
N ALA A 204 -16.25 -17.36 16.39
CA ALA A 204 -16.81 -16.11 15.91
C ALA A 204 -18.30 -16.00 16.26
N LEU A 205 -19.07 -17.08 16.05
CA LEU A 205 -20.49 -17.14 16.41
C LEU A 205 -20.71 -17.00 17.92
N TRP A 206 -19.92 -17.68 18.75
CA TRP A 206 -19.98 -17.62 20.21
C TRP A 206 -19.64 -16.23 20.76
N LYS A 207 -18.66 -15.54 20.16
CA LYS A 207 -18.24 -14.19 20.57
C LYS A 207 -19.10 -13.08 19.97
N SER A 208 -19.87 -13.37 18.93
CA SER A 208 -20.72 -12.37 18.26
C SER A 208 -21.72 -11.66 19.18
N PRO A 209 -22.39 -12.31 20.16
CA PRO A 209 -23.29 -11.62 21.09
C PRO A 209 -22.51 -10.68 22.01
N PHE A 210 -21.31 -11.06 22.47
CA PHE A 210 -20.46 -10.20 23.29
C PHE A 210 -20.02 -8.96 22.51
N MET A 211 -19.62 -9.13 21.25
CA MET A 211 -19.31 -8.01 20.35
C MET A 211 -20.51 -7.08 20.16
N LEU A 212 -21.71 -7.64 20.00
CA LEU A 212 -22.95 -6.88 19.85
C LEU A 212 -23.23 -6.02 21.10
N PHE A 213 -23.36 -6.65 22.27
CA PHE A 213 -23.72 -5.94 23.50
C PHE A 213 -22.64 -4.96 23.96
N ARG A 214 -21.36 -5.35 23.88
CA ARG A 214 -20.25 -4.48 24.28
C ARG A 214 -20.09 -3.30 23.33
N GLY A 215 -20.22 -3.54 22.03
CA GLY A 215 -20.17 -2.47 21.03
C GLY A 215 -21.32 -1.49 21.19
N TRP A 216 -22.54 -1.98 21.42
CA TRP A 216 -23.68 -1.11 21.76
C TRP A 216 -23.46 -0.34 23.05
N LYS A 217 -23.00 -0.99 24.13
CA LYS A 217 -22.69 -0.31 25.38
C LYS A 217 -21.71 0.85 25.14
N ARG A 218 -20.62 0.59 24.42
CA ARG A 218 -19.60 1.60 24.10
C ARG A 218 -20.16 2.72 23.24
N LEU A 219 -20.91 2.41 22.18
CA LEU A 219 -21.52 3.43 21.32
C LEU A 219 -22.58 4.27 22.05
N LEU A 220 -23.32 3.67 22.99
CA LEU A 220 -24.28 4.38 23.85
C LEU A 220 -23.57 5.27 24.87
N GLU A 221 -22.47 4.80 25.48
CA GLU A 221 -21.62 5.60 26.35
C GLU A 221 -21.00 6.78 25.59
N ASP A 222 -20.53 6.56 24.36
CA ASP A 222 -19.99 7.61 23.48
C ASP A 222 -21.07 8.66 23.11
N LEU A 223 -22.33 8.22 22.95
CA LEU A 223 -23.47 9.10 22.65
C LEU A 223 -23.90 9.95 23.87
N ILE A 224 -23.86 9.37 25.08
CA ILE A 224 -24.35 10.00 26.33
C ILE A 224 -23.26 10.83 27.03
N GLY A 225 -22.02 10.34 27.02
CA GLY A 225 -20.90 10.85 27.80
C GLY A 225 -20.36 12.19 27.31
N ARG A 226 -20.57 12.56 26.04
CA ARG A 226 -19.96 13.75 25.42
C ARG A 226 -18.43 13.83 25.61
N GLU A 227 -17.79 12.69 25.89
CA GLU A 227 -16.35 12.50 25.98
C GLU A 227 -15.96 11.51 24.87
N GLY A 228 -15.64 12.06 23.70
CA GLY A 228 -15.27 11.29 22.51
C GLY A 228 -15.01 12.22 21.32
N PRO A 229 -14.59 11.71 20.14
CA PRO A 229 -14.31 12.50 18.93
C PRO A 229 -15.52 13.25 18.35
N PHE A 230 -16.67 13.18 19.03
CA PHE A 230 -17.97 13.71 18.64
C PHE A 230 -18.39 14.92 19.49
N LEU A 231 -17.42 15.78 19.83
CA LEU A 231 -17.64 17.00 20.62
C LEU A 231 -18.49 18.04 19.88
N GLU A 232 -18.52 17.98 18.55
CA GLU A 232 -19.35 18.85 17.71
C GLU A 232 -20.77 18.29 17.56
N THR A 233 -21.78 19.15 17.65
CA THR A 233 -23.21 18.83 17.47
C THR A 233 -23.52 18.15 16.13
N VAL A 234 -22.58 18.20 15.19
CA VAL A 234 -22.60 17.57 13.86
C VAL A 234 -22.52 16.04 13.93
N CYS A 235 -21.93 15.48 14.99
CA CYS A 235 -21.61 14.06 15.05
C CYS A 235 -22.68 13.16 15.70
N VAL A 236 -23.67 13.75 16.37
CA VAL A 236 -24.77 13.01 17.02
C VAL A 236 -25.58 12.14 16.05
N PRO A 237 -25.94 12.62 14.83
CA PRO A 237 -26.56 11.78 13.81
C PRO A 237 -25.70 10.56 13.40
N PHE A 238 -24.39 10.73 13.29
CA PHE A 238 -23.46 9.66 12.90
C PHE A 238 -23.30 8.59 13.98
N ALA A 239 -23.23 9.00 15.25
CA ALA A 239 -23.19 8.07 16.38
C ALA A 239 -24.48 7.24 16.47
N GLY A 240 -25.64 7.89 16.28
CA GLY A 240 -26.92 7.18 16.17
C GLY A 240 -26.93 6.16 15.02
N LEU A 241 -26.44 6.55 13.84
CA LEU A 241 -26.35 5.65 12.70
C LEU A 241 -25.44 4.46 12.97
N ALA A 242 -24.29 4.67 13.61
CA ALA A 242 -23.36 3.61 13.99
C ALA A 242 -24.00 2.58 14.93
N ILE A 243 -24.82 3.01 15.89
CA ILE A 243 -25.58 2.11 16.78
C ILE A 243 -26.53 1.21 15.99
N PHE A 244 -27.26 1.78 15.03
CA PHE A 244 -28.18 1.04 14.17
C PHE A 244 -27.47 0.08 13.21
N LEU A 245 -26.30 0.47 12.68
CA LEU A 245 -25.53 -0.36 11.75
C LEU A 245 -24.63 -1.38 12.44
N TRP A 246 -24.41 -1.26 13.76
CA TRP A 246 -23.54 -2.16 14.51
C TRP A 246 -23.89 -3.66 14.37
N PRO A 247 -25.16 -4.10 14.44
CA PRO A 247 -25.50 -5.51 14.25
C PRO A 247 -25.05 -6.06 12.90
N LEU A 248 -25.14 -5.23 11.85
CA LEU A 248 -24.67 -5.62 10.52
C LEU A 248 -23.15 -5.77 10.49
N ALA A 249 -22.41 -4.90 11.19
CA ALA A 249 -20.96 -5.03 11.32
C ALA A 249 -20.57 -6.33 12.04
N VAL A 250 -21.34 -6.76 13.04
CA VAL A 250 -21.17 -8.05 13.73
C VAL A 250 -21.43 -9.23 12.79
N VAL A 251 -22.48 -9.18 11.96
CA VAL A 251 -22.71 -10.22 10.94
C VAL A 251 -21.56 -10.26 9.94
N GLY A 252 -21.12 -9.09 9.48
CA GLY A 252 -19.98 -8.95 8.56
C GLY A 252 -18.69 -9.53 9.12
N SER A 253 -18.42 -9.35 10.42
CA SER A 253 -17.21 -9.90 11.07
C SER A 253 -17.26 -11.42 11.16
N VAL A 254 -18.42 -12.03 11.41
CA VAL A 254 -18.59 -13.50 11.40
C VAL A 254 -18.35 -14.05 10.00
N VAL A 255 -18.96 -13.44 8.97
CA VAL A 255 -18.77 -13.84 7.57
C VAL A 255 -17.30 -13.69 7.15
N ALA A 256 -16.65 -12.58 7.52
CA ALA A 256 -15.22 -12.38 7.25
C ALA A 256 -14.36 -13.42 7.97
N SER A 257 -14.70 -13.77 9.21
CA SER A 257 -14.01 -14.82 9.99
C SER A 257 -14.10 -16.17 9.28
N PHE A 258 -15.29 -16.56 8.80
CA PHE A 258 -15.50 -17.77 8.01
C PHE A 258 -14.60 -17.80 6.77
N PHE A 259 -14.57 -16.75 5.95
CA PHE A 259 -13.71 -16.74 4.76
C PHE A 259 -12.21 -16.71 5.11
N SER A 260 -11.82 -15.96 6.13
CA SER A 260 -10.41 -15.87 6.56
C SER A 260 -9.89 -17.20 7.12
N SER A 261 -10.77 -18.04 7.69
CA SER A 261 -10.40 -19.34 8.25
C SER A 261 -9.82 -20.29 7.20
N PHE A 262 -10.25 -20.22 5.94
CA PHE A 262 -9.63 -20.99 4.84
C PHE A 262 -8.19 -20.57 4.58
N ALA A 263 -7.91 -19.26 4.59
CA ALA A 263 -6.57 -18.75 4.38
C ALA A 263 -5.63 -19.14 5.53
N LEU A 264 -6.12 -19.05 6.78
CA LEU A 264 -5.40 -19.54 7.96
C LEU A 264 -5.14 -21.05 7.86
N ALA A 265 -6.15 -21.85 7.51
CA ALA A 265 -6.01 -23.30 7.34
C ALA A 265 -4.96 -23.66 6.28
N LEU A 266 -5.00 -23.02 5.11
CA LEU A 266 -4.04 -23.28 4.02
C LEU A 266 -2.61 -22.86 4.41
N TYR A 267 -2.45 -21.83 5.25
CA TYR A 267 -1.14 -21.38 5.72
C TYR A 267 -0.38 -22.45 6.52
N SER A 268 -1.08 -23.45 7.09
CA SER A 268 -0.44 -24.61 7.72
C SER A 268 0.54 -25.34 6.80
N GLY A 269 0.24 -25.45 5.50
CA GLY A 269 1.12 -26.04 4.49
C GLY A 269 2.38 -25.20 4.25
N VAL A 270 2.25 -23.86 4.33
CA VAL A 270 3.39 -22.93 4.27
C VAL A 270 4.30 -23.13 5.48
N VAL A 271 3.73 -23.34 6.68
CA VAL A 271 4.51 -23.63 7.89
C VAL A 271 5.28 -24.94 7.76
N VAL A 272 4.68 -25.99 7.19
CA VAL A 272 5.40 -27.26 6.92
C VAL A 272 6.62 -27.03 6.04
N HIS A 273 6.49 -26.18 5.01
CA HIS A 273 7.58 -25.83 4.12
C HIS A 273 8.66 -24.98 4.82
N GLN A 274 8.27 -23.93 5.54
CA GLN A 274 9.19 -23.02 6.24
C GLN A 274 9.99 -23.73 7.34
N GLU A 275 9.36 -24.63 8.08
CA GLU A 275 9.95 -25.33 9.21
C GLU A 275 10.46 -26.73 8.85
N ASP A 276 10.39 -27.12 7.57
CA ASP A 276 10.82 -28.44 7.09
C ASP A 276 10.21 -29.62 7.92
N SER A 277 9.01 -29.44 8.51
CA SER A 277 8.45 -30.36 9.51
C SER A 277 6.94 -30.49 9.47
N PHE A 278 6.46 -31.72 9.25
CA PHE A 278 5.04 -32.07 9.27
C PHE A 278 4.39 -31.82 10.65
N ARG A 279 5.12 -32.14 11.73
CA ARG A 279 4.64 -31.91 13.12
C ARG A 279 4.41 -30.43 13.42
N MET A 280 5.23 -29.55 12.82
CA MET A 280 5.07 -28.10 13.01
C MET A 280 3.85 -27.57 12.27
N GLY A 281 3.51 -28.14 11.11
CA GLY A 281 2.24 -27.87 10.44
C GLY A 281 1.02 -28.28 11.26
N LEU A 282 1.04 -29.49 11.85
CA LEU A 282 -0.03 -29.93 12.76
C LEU A 282 -0.12 -29.07 14.02
N ALA A 283 1.03 -28.68 14.59
CA ALA A 283 1.09 -27.75 15.71
C ALA A 283 0.50 -26.37 15.34
N TYR A 284 0.67 -25.92 14.09
CA TYR A 284 0.10 -24.66 13.62
C TYR A 284 -1.42 -24.71 13.51
N ILE A 285 -2.04 -25.82 13.06
CA ILE A 285 -3.50 -25.96 13.03
C ILE A 285 -4.09 -25.65 14.42
N LEU A 286 -3.55 -26.31 15.45
CA LEU A 286 -3.99 -26.06 16.84
C LEU A 286 -3.67 -24.62 17.30
N ALA A 287 -2.49 -24.10 16.93
CA ALA A 287 -2.10 -22.74 17.29
C ALA A 287 -2.92 -21.66 16.57
N ALA A 288 -3.43 -21.91 15.37
CA ALA A 288 -4.20 -20.95 14.57
C ALA A 288 -5.50 -20.58 15.26
N VAL A 289 -6.20 -21.57 15.84
CA VAL A 289 -7.39 -21.36 16.66
C VAL A 289 -7.08 -20.51 17.89
N SER A 290 -5.96 -20.79 18.57
CA SER A 290 -5.49 -20.00 19.73
C SER A 290 -5.16 -18.55 19.34
N ILE A 291 -4.49 -18.34 18.20
CA ILE A 291 -4.14 -17.00 17.70
C ILE A 291 -5.41 -16.22 17.35
N PHE A 292 -6.38 -16.86 16.70
CA PHE A 292 -7.65 -16.22 16.38
C PHE A 292 -8.46 -15.87 17.64
N ASP A 293 -8.48 -16.77 18.62
CA ASP A 293 -9.14 -16.55 19.90
C ASP A 293 -8.51 -15.39 20.70
N GLU A 294 -7.17 -15.35 20.76
CA GLU A 294 -6.41 -14.25 21.38
C GLU A 294 -6.70 -12.91 20.66
N TYR A 295 -6.60 -12.89 19.33
CA TYR A 295 -6.90 -11.70 18.53
C TYR A 295 -8.32 -11.18 18.76
N THR A 296 -9.31 -12.07 18.82
CA THR A 296 -10.70 -11.69 19.08
C THR A 296 -10.95 -11.31 20.54
N ASN A 297 -10.19 -11.86 21.50
CA ASN A 297 -10.22 -11.39 22.89
C ASN A 297 -9.70 -9.95 23.00
N ASP A 298 -8.58 -9.65 22.34
CA ASP A 298 -8.01 -8.30 22.32
C ASP A 298 -8.95 -7.30 21.63
N LEU A 299 -9.53 -7.68 20.48
CA LEU A 299 -10.50 -6.83 19.76
C LEU A 299 -11.73 -6.50 20.62
N LEU A 300 -12.10 -7.41 21.52
CA LEU A 300 -13.26 -7.29 22.39
C LEU A 300 -12.88 -6.87 23.81
N ASP A 301 -11.65 -6.39 24.04
CA ASP A 301 -10.97 -6.23 25.35
C ASP A 301 -11.47 -7.19 26.46
N MET A 302 -11.48 -8.48 26.14
CA MET A 302 -11.70 -9.59 27.08
C MET A 302 -10.39 -9.95 27.80
N ARG A 303 -10.41 -11.02 28.60
CA ARG A 303 -9.22 -11.47 29.34
C ARG A 303 -8.05 -11.71 28.37
N GLU A 304 -6.88 -11.17 28.73
CA GLU A 304 -5.64 -11.36 27.96
C GLU A 304 -5.31 -12.86 27.80
N GLY A 305 -4.96 -13.26 26.57
CA GLY A 305 -4.61 -14.62 26.20
C GLY A 305 -5.75 -15.44 25.61
N SER A 306 -5.50 -16.72 25.31
CA SER A 306 -6.47 -17.66 24.75
C SER A 306 -6.70 -18.83 25.71
N CYS A 307 -7.92 -19.40 25.68
CA CYS A 307 -8.21 -20.64 26.41
C CYS A 307 -7.71 -21.90 25.69
N PHE A 308 -7.26 -21.78 24.44
CA PHE A 308 -6.75 -22.88 23.63
C PHE A 308 -5.25 -23.07 23.81
N MET A 309 -4.79 -24.32 23.63
CA MET A 309 -3.37 -24.64 23.62
C MET A 309 -2.69 -23.92 22.46
N ARG A 310 -1.51 -23.34 22.72
CA ARG A 310 -0.65 -22.74 21.69
C ARG A 310 0.65 -23.53 21.54
N PRO A 311 0.65 -24.65 20.80
CA PRO A 311 1.88 -25.38 20.51
C PRO A 311 2.92 -24.50 19.81
N LYS A 312 4.20 -24.73 20.10
CA LYS A 312 5.29 -24.06 19.40
C LYS A 312 5.40 -24.64 17.98
N TYR A 313 4.95 -23.87 16.99
CA TYR A 313 4.94 -24.28 15.58
C TYR A 313 6.07 -23.65 14.74
N ARG A 314 6.94 -22.80 15.32
CA ARG A 314 8.19 -22.31 14.70
C ARG A 314 9.40 -22.56 15.58
N ARG A 315 10.51 -23.08 15.03
CA ARG A 315 11.76 -23.28 15.80
C ARG A 315 12.44 -21.96 16.16
N ASN A 316 12.49 -21.04 15.20
CA ASN A 316 13.11 -19.71 15.34
C ASN A 316 12.10 -18.63 15.75
N MET A 317 11.07 -18.98 16.52
CA MET A 317 10.34 -17.96 17.25
C MET A 317 11.36 -17.39 18.25
N ILE A 318 11.96 -16.24 17.90
CA ILE A 318 12.86 -15.51 18.78
C ILE A 318 12.18 -15.50 20.15
N SER A 319 12.95 -15.77 21.20
CA SER A 319 12.53 -15.61 22.59
C SER A 319 12.27 -14.12 22.94
N SER A 320 11.72 -13.34 22.01
CA SER A 320 11.37 -11.92 22.12
C SER A 320 10.07 -11.70 22.93
N GLY A 321 9.54 -12.75 23.57
CA GLY A 321 8.40 -12.65 24.48
C GLY A 321 8.76 -12.84 25.97
N GLY A 322 9.97 -13.30 26.32
CA GLY A 322 10.30 -13.66 27.70
C GLY A 322 10.96 -12.56 28.52
N LEU A 323 11.82 -11.76 27.89
CA LEU A 323 12.63 -10.75 28.58
C LEU A 323 12.04 -9.33 28.43
N ASP A 324 11.53 -9.00 27.24
CA ASP A 324 10.93 -7.68 26.96
C ASP A 324 9.53 -7.56 27.56
N SER A 325 8.76 -8.65 27.62
CA SER A 325 7.44 -8.65 28.30
C SER A 325 7.60 -8.47 29.82
N LYS A 326 8.61 -9.08 30.45
CA LYS A 326 8.91 -8.86 31.88
C LYS A 326 9.38 -7.42 32.15
N LYS A 327 10.26 -6.85 31.30
CA LYS A 327 10.67 -5.44 31.41
C LYS A 327 9.51 -4.47 31.18
N LEU A 328 8.59 -4.76 30.25
CA LEU A 328 7.39 -3.96 30.01
C LEU A 328 6.36 -4.08 31.14
N ILE A 329 6.22 -5.26 31.76
CA ILE A 329 5.35 -5.50 32.92
C ILE A 329 5.95 -4.88 34.19
N GLU A 330 7.26 -4.91 34.38
CA GLU A 330 7.96 -4.23 35.47
C GLU A 330 7.91 -2.70 35.31
N GLN A 331 8.15 -2.16 34.11
CA GLN A 331 7.97 -0.73 33.83
C GLN A 331 6.51 -0.27 33.97
N ARG A 332 5.54 -1.13 33.64
CA ARG A 332 4.10 -0.83 33.84
C ARG A 332 3.75 -0.84 35.33
N LYS A 333 4.31 -1.77 36.13
CA LYS A 333 4.13 -1.82 37.59
C LYS A 333 4.82 -0.67 38.33
N GLU A 334 5.98 -0.20 37.84
CA GLU A 334 6.64 1.00 38.40
C GLU A 334 5.83 2.27 38.09
N LYS A 335 5.33 2.44 36.87
CA LYS A 335 4.44 3.56 36.51
C LYS A 335 3.10 3.54 37.25
N GLU A 336 2.55 2.35 37.53
CA GLU A 336 1.33 2.23 38.34
C GLU A 336 1.58 2.52 39.82
N LYS A 337 2.76 2.21 40.37
CA LYS A 337 3.12 2.54 41.76
C LYS A 337 3.36 4.04 41.97
N GLU A 338 3.91 4.75 41.00
CA GLU A 338 4.09 6.21 41.06
C GLU A 338 2.79 6.99 40.80
N GLY A 339 1.85 6.45 40.02
CA GLY A 339 0.55 7.07 39.76
C GLY A 339 -0.55 6.78 40.79
N SER A 340 -0.29 5.90 41.77
CA SER A 340 -1.33 5.32 42.64
C SER A 340 -1.81 6.25 43.79
N ARG A 341 -1.37 7.50 43.91
CA ARG A 341 -1.80 8.37 45.03
C ARG A 341 -2.55 9.65 44.71
N SER A 342 -2.80 10.00 43.45
CA SER A 342 -3.86 10.96 43.12
C SER A 342 -4.27 10.81 41.65
N LEU A 343 -5.58 10.95 41.35
CA LEU A 343 -6.19 10.89 40.00
C LEU A 343 -6.53 9.49 39.46
N LYS A 344 -7.34 8.74 40.22
CA LYS A 344 -7.95 7.49 39.79
C LYS A 344 -9.40 7.72 39.32
N LEU A 345 -9.61 8.45 38.22
CA LEU A 345 -10.79 8.31 37.31
C LEU A 345 -10.86 9.26 36.11
N VAL A 346 -9.93 10.21 35.96
CA VAL A 346 -9.93 11.17 34.85
C VAL A 346 -8.56 11.14 34.21
N SER A 347 -8.47 11.00 32.88
CA SER A 347 -7.24 11.07 32.05
C SER A 347 -6.79 9.79 31.30
N HIS A 348 -7.70 8.85 31.01
CA HIS A 348 -7.46 7.92 29.89
C HIS A 348 -8.12 8.36 28.58
N GLY A 349 -9.26 9.07 28.63
CA GLY A 349 -9.95 9.61 27.44
C GLY A 349 -9.27 10.82 26.78
N SER A 350 -8.56 11.64 27.56
CA SER A 350 -7.88 12.86 27.08
C SER A 350 -6.66 12.56 26.19
N ARG A 351 -5.92 11.49 26.46
CA ARG A 351 -4.73 11.10 25.66
C ARG A 351 -5.11 10.55 24.29
N THR A 352 -6.20 9.79 24.18
CA THR A 352 -6.73 9.26 22.91
C THR A 352 -7.37 10.35 22.06
N LEU A 353 -8.07 11.32 22.66
CA LEU A 353 -8.67 12.45 21.95
C LEU A 353 -7.61 13.40 21.37
N LYS A 354 -6.57 13.72 22.14
CA LYS A 354 -5.45 14.55 21.66
C LYS A 354 -4.64 13.86 20.55
N GLN A 355 -4.54 12.52 20.59
CA GLN A 355 -3.96 11.71 19.51
C GLN A 355 -4.84 11.64 18.26
N ALA A 356 -6.17 11.65 18.37
CA ALA A 356 -7.07 11.63 17.22
C ALA A 356 -7.09 12.98 16.47
N ILE A 357 -6.98 14.10 17.19
CA ILE A 357 -6.97 15.45 16.62
C ILE A 357 -5.66 15.73 15.84
N GLN A 358 -4.57 15.03 16.14
CA GLN A 358 -3.30 15.13 15.42
C GLN A 358 -3.15 14.10 14.28
N GLN A 359 -4.11 13.21 14.05
CA GLN A 359 -3.98 12.15 13.04
C GLN A 359 -4.22 12.66 11.62
N TYR A 360 -3.29 12.36 10.72
CA TYR A 360 -3.43 12.63 9.29
C TYR A 360 -4.35 11.62 8.62
N THR A 361 -5.15 12.10 7.67
CA THR A 361 -5.95 11.23 6.82
C THR A 361 -5.08 10.63 5.70
N PRO A 362 -5.32 9.37 5.29
CA PRO A 362 -4.77 8.74 4.09
C PRO A 362 -4.68 9.67 2.87
N MET A 363 -5.72 10.48 2.65
CA MET A 363 -5.86 11.37 1.51
C MET A 363 -4.88 12.55 1.54
N GLN A 364 -4.52 13.03 2.73
CA GLN A 364 -3.57 14.13 2.90
C GLN A 364 -2.14 13.68 2.55
N VAL A 365 -1.73 12.49 3.00
CA VAL A 365 -0.41 11.92 2.66
C VAL A 365 -0.26 11.74 1.15
N TRP A 366 -1.30 11.21 0.49
CA TRP A 366 -1.32 11.12 -0.97
C TRP A 366 -1.33 12.49 -1.64
N GLY A 367 -2.16 13.41 -1.15
CA GLY A 367 -2.28 14.76 -1.69
C GLY A 367 -0.94 15.49 -1.69
N TRP A 368 -0.19 15.37 -0.59
CA TRP A 368 1.18 15.86 -0.52
C TRP A 368 2.07 15.20 -1.57
N LEU A 369 2.10 13.87 -1.64
CA LEU A 369 3.01 13.17 -2.56
C LEU A 369 2.77 13.60 -4.01
N PHE A 370 1.51 13.66 -4.45
CA PHE A 370 1.19 14.09 -5.81
C PHE A 370 1.54 15.56 -6.06
N LYS A 371 1.32 16.44 -5.07
CA LYS A 371 1.74 17.84 -5.17
C LYS A 371 3.27 17.97 -5.25
N SER A 372 4.01 17.19 -4.47
CA SER A 372 5.46 17.11 -4.52
C SER A 372 5.95 16.60 -5.88
N CYS A 373 5.32 15.55 -6.40
CA CYS A 373 5.59 15.04 -7.76
C CYS A 373 5.29 16.09 -8.84
N GLU A 374 4.29 16.95 -8.64
CA GLU A 374 3.94 18.01 -9.59
C GLU A 374 5.02 19.08 -9.65
N VAL A 375 5.38 19.63 -8.49
CA VAL A 375 6.43 20.66 -8.39
C VAL A 375 7.74 20.11 -8.94
N ASN A 376 8.14 18.93 -8.49
CA ASN A 376 9.39 18.30 -8.88
C ASN A 376 9.37 17.84 -10.34
N GLY A 377 8.23 17.39 -10.85
CA GLY A 377 8.05 17.03 -12.25
C GLY A 377 8.26 18.23 -13.17
N ARG A 378 7.74 19.41 -12.80
CA ARG A 378 7.99 20.66 -13.55
C ARG A 378 9.46 21.05 -13.55
N ILE A 379 10.15 20.89 -12.41
CA ILE A 379 11.60 21.16 -12.30
C ILE A 379 12.38 20.20 -13.22
N LEU A 380 12.12 18.90 -13.12
CA LEU A 380 12.81 17.88 -13.92
C LEU A 380 12.52 17.99 -15.43
N LEU A 381 11.35 18.51 -15.81
CA LEU A 381 11.05 18.87 -17.21
C LEU A 381 11.93 20.03 -17.70
N ARG A 382 12.06 21.09 -16.89
CA ARG A 382 12.90 22.25 -17.23
C ARG A 382 14.39 21.91 -17.28
N GLU A 383 14.83 20.99 -16.43
CA GLU A 383 16.21 20.48 -16.40
C GLU A 383 16.49 19.43 -17.49
N GLY A 384 15.48 19.02 -18.28
CA GLY A 384 15.64 18.04 -19.37
C GLY A 384 15.82 16.59 -18.90
N PHE A 385 15.58 16.28 -17.63
CA PHE A 385 15.59 14.90 -17.12
C PHE A 385 14.32 14.11 -17.52
N ILE A 386 13.21 14.82 -17.74
CA ILE A 386 11.97 14.31 -18.32
C ILE A 386 11.81 14.99 -19.68
N ASP A 387 11.67 14.19 -20.73
CA ASP A 387 11.38 14.66 -22.09
C ASP A 387 9.86 14.56 -22.37
N VAL A 388 9.39 15.34 -23.34
CA VAL A 388 8.04 15.24 -23.92
C VAL A 388 7.77 13.81 -24.37
N LYS A 389 8.76 13.15 -24.97
CA LYS A 389 8.66 11.75 -25.40
C LYS A 389 8.37 10.80 -24.24
N ASP A 390 8.93 11.05 -23.07
CA ASP A 390 8.66 10.23 -21.87
C ASP A 390 7.19 10.42 -21.39
N ILE A 391 6.66 11.64 -21.52
CA ILE A 391 5.27 11.95 -21.20
C ILE A 391 4.33 11.30 -22.22
N GLU A 392 4.62 11.44 -23.52
CA GLU A 392 3.85 10.84 -24.60
C GLU A 392 3.86 9.32 -24.54
N GLU A 393 4.99 8.70 -24.24
CA GLU A 393 5.10 7.25 -24.05
C GLU A 393 4.20 6.77 -22.90
N CYS A 394 4.14 7.51 -21.79
CA CYS A 394 3.24 7.22 -20.69
C CYS A 394 1.76 7.42 -21.06
N ILE A 395 1.41 8.40 -21.90
CA ILE A 395 0.02 8.66 -22.33
C ILE A 395 -0.44 7.65 -23.39
N VAL A 396 0.39 7.41 -24.41
CA VAL A 396 0.05 6.65 -25.63
C VAL A 396 0.30 5.16 -25.45
N LYS A 397 1.49 4.77 -24.98
CA LYS A 397 1.85 3.35 -24.79
C LYS A 397 1.45 2.82 -23.42
N GLY A 398 1.18 3.71 -22.46
CA GLY A 398 0.86 3.35 -21.09
C GLY A 398 2.07 2.88 -20.27
N ASP A 399 3.29 2.94 -20.83
CA ASP A 399 4.52 2.69 -20.10
C ASP A 399 4.91 3.94 -19.33
N CYS A 400 4.45 3.99 -18.08
CA CYS A 400 4.79 5.05 -17.16
C CYS A 400 5.88 4.60 -16.18
N LYS A 401 6.82 3.70 -16.51
CA LYS A 401 7.86 3.31 -15.55
C LYS A 401 8.73 4.51 -15.13
N LYS A 402 9.15 5.34 -16.09
CA LYS A 402 9.96 6.54 -15.81
C LYS A 402 9.20 7.54 -14.96
N LEU A 403 7.99 7.93 -15.37
CA LEU A 403 7.19 8.90 -14.61
C LEU A 403 6.55 8.27 -13.36
N GLY A 404 5.84 7.16 -13.49
CA GLY A 404 5.06 6.52 -12.41
C GLY A 404 5.87 5.84 -11.31
N ILE A 405 7.17 5.57 -11.52
CA ILE A 405 8.05 5.00 -10.48
C ILE A 405 9.15 5.97 -10.10
N LYS A 406 9.93 6.47 -11.08
CA LYS A 406 11.13 7.27 -10.75
C LYS A 406 10.79 8.67 -10.24
N LEU A 407 9.78 9.35 -10.78
CA LEU A 407 9.41 10.70 -10.30
C LEU A 407 8.89 10.67 -8.84
N PRO A 408 7.94 9.80 -8.43
CA PRO A 408 7.58 9.69 -7.04
C PRO A 408 8.73 9.22 -6.14
N ALA A 409 9.58 8.30 -6.60
CA ALA A 409 10.78 7.91 -5.85
C ALA A 409 11.73 9.10 -5.64
N TRP A 410 11.92 9.95 -6.65
CA TRP A 410 12.71 11.17 -6.56
C TRP A 410 12.13 12.15 -5.54
N SER A 411 10.81 12.40 -5.60
CA SER A 411 10.12 13.29 -4.65
C SER A 411 10.17 12.78 -3.21
N ILE A 412 10.06 11.46 -3.00
CA ILE A 412 10.20 10.87 -1.67
C ILE A 412 11.66 10.95 -1.20
N LEU A 413 12.64 10.70 -2.07
CA LEU A 413 14.05 10.85 -1.71
C LEU A 413 14.35 12.26 -1.23
N GLN A 414 13.86 13.29 -1.90
CA GLN A 414 14.05 14.68 -1.49
C GLN A 414 13.47 14.95 -0.10
N CYS A 415 12.28 14.41 0.18
CA CYS A 415 11.68 14.46 1.52
C CYS A 415 12.55 13.75 2.57
N LEU A 416 13.08 12.56 2.25
CA LEU A 416 13.94 11.78 3.16
C LEU A 416 15.25 12.51 3.47
N LEU A 417 15.89 13.11 2.46
CA LEU A 417 17.11 13.91 2.62
C LEU A 417 16.85 15.12 3.52
N ALA A 418 15.82 15.91 3.21
CA ALA A 418 15.44 17.06 4.04
C ALA A 418 15.12 16.66 5.49
N SER A 419 14.41 15.54 5.67
CA SER A 419 14.07 15.01 7.00
C SER A 419 15.29 14.52 7.78
N ALA A 420 16.29 13.95 7.08
CA ALA A 420 17.53 13.48 7.69
C ALA A 420 18.44 14.65 8.10
N GLN A 421 18.53 15.68 7.26
CA GLN A 421 19.29 16.90 7.53
C GLN A 421 18.70 17.72 8.69
N SER A 422 17.37 17.77 8.81
CA SER A 422 16.67 18.54 9.84
C SER A 422 16.61 17.86 11.23
N ASP A 423 17.26 16.71 11.40
CA ASP A 423 17.19 15.85 12.59
C ASP A 423 15.77 15.61 13.13
N SER A 424 14.77 15.55 12.24
CA SER A 424 13.38 15.35 12.63
C SER A 424 13.17 13.96 13.25
N LEU A 425 12.13 13.77 14.06
CA LEU A 425 11.70 12.45 14.56
C LEU A 425 10.89 11.66 13.52
N GLY A 426 10.39 12.33 12.49
CA GLY A 426 9.46 11.82 11.48
C GLY A 426 9.83 12.20 10.04
N LEU A 427 8.87 12.13 9.11
CA LEU A 427 9.07 12.58 7.72
C LEU A 427 8.57 14.02 7.58
N LEU A 428 9.45 14.93 7.19
CA LEU A 428 9.12 16.32 6.91
C LEU A 428 8.47 16.44 5.54
N ILE A 429 7.14 16.50 5.57
CA ILE A 429 6.29 16.55 4.38
C ILE A 429 6.24 17.98 3.82
N SER A 430 6.16 18.99 4.67
CA SER A 430 6.18 20.40 4.29
C SER A 430 6.98 21.17 5.32
N ASP A 431 7.37 22.42 5.01
CA ASP A 431 8.23 23.28 5.86
C ASP A 431 7.81 23.37 7.34
N GLU A 432 6.57 23.00 7.69
CA GLU A 432 6.06 22.96 9.07
C GLU A 432 5.33 21.65 9.44
N VAL A 433 5.36 20.61 8.59
CA VAL A 433 4.56 19.38 8.77
C VAL A 433 5.44 18.14 8.86
N GLU A 434 5.48 17.57 10.06
CA GLU A 434 6.24 16.35 10.36
C GLU A 434 5.31 15.15 10.59
N LEU A 435 5.49 14.07 9.83
CA LEU A 435 4.81 12.79 10.02
C LEU A 435 5.61 11.86 10.94
N THR A 436 5.09 11.62 12.13
CA THR A 436 5.63 10.71 13.14
C THR A 436 4.72 9.49 13.34
N LYS A 437 5.23 8.43 13.98
CA LYS A 437 4.41 7.24 14.31
C LYS A 437 3.17 7.56 15.16
N SER A 438 3.16 8.70 15.85
CA SER A 438 2.04 9.15 16.67
C SER A 438 0.93 9.85 15.88
N ASN A 439 1.21 10.38 14.69
CA ASN A 439 0.27 11.20 13.92
C ASN A 439 -0.09 10.63 12.53
N TRP A 440 0.59 9.58 12.08
CA TRP A 440 0.32 8.99 10.76
C TRP A 440 -1.01 8.18 10.71
N PRO A 441 -1.54 7.88 9.51
CA PRO A 441 -2.74 7.06 9.36
C PRO A 441 -2.50 5.64 9.92
N LYS A 442 -3.45 5.11 10.71
CA LYS A 442 -3.39 3.74 11.26
C LYS A 442 -3.80 2.64 10.28
N ASP A 443 -4.10 3.00 9.03
CA ASP A 443 -4.42 2.03 7.99
C ASP A 443 -3.18 1.21 7.64
N LYS A 444 -3.32 -0.13 7.59
CA LYS A 444 -2.19 -1.04 7.35
C LYS A 444 -1.46 -0.77 6.04
N VAL A 445 -2.15 -0.29 5.01
CA VAL A 445 -1.54 0.04 3.71
C VAL A 445 -0.56 1.20 3.86
N PHE A 446 -0.90 2.19 4.70
CA PHE A 446 -0.02 3.34 4.98
C PHE A 446 1.09 2.98 5.94
N GLU A 447 0.84 2.10 6.91
CA GLU A 447 1.90 1.56 7.75
C GLU A 447 2.96 0.83 6.90
N TRP A 448 2.53 -0.01 5.94
CA TRP A 448 3.41 -0.67 4.99
C TRP A 448 4.15 0.30 4.06
N PHE A 449 3.58 1.48 3.78
CA PHE A 449 4.26 2.52 3.00
C PHE A 449 5.26 3.31 3.82
N LEU A 450 4.83 3.86 4.96
CA LEU A 450 5.57 4.85 5.72
C LEU A 450 6.62 4.22 6.65
N ALA A 451 6.37 3.02 7.18
CA ALA A 451 7.33 2.38 8.10
C ALA A 451 8.68 2.10 7.43
N PRO A 452 8.74 1.55 6.19
CA PRO A 452 10.00 1.38 5.48
C PRO A 452 10.68 2.72 5.16
N LEU A 453 9.93 3.78 4.88
CA LEU A 453 10.50 5.10 4.60
C LEU A 453 11.22 5.70 5.81
N LEU A 454 10.67 5.53 7.03
CA LEU A 454 11.36 5.92 8.26
C LEU A 454 12.66 5.14 8.46
N VAL A 455 12.68 3.85 8.14
CA VAL A 455 13.92 3.05 8.20
C VAL A 455 14.95 3.55 7.19
N ILE A 456 14.53 3.87 5.96
CA ILE A 456 15.42 4.43 4.94
C ILE A 456 15.94 5.81 5.37
N LYS A 457 15.10 6.65 5.99
CA LYS A 457 15.51 7.94 6.56
C LYS A 457 16.65 7.77 7.57
N GLU A 458 16.49 6.88 8.55
CA GLU A 458 17.52 6.64 9.57
C GLU A 458 18.82 6.11 8.94
N GLN A 459 18.71 5.30 7.89
CA GLN A 459 19.89 4.84 7.13
C GLN A 459 20.59 5.98 6.42
N ILE A 460 19.86 6.85 5.71
CA ILE A 460 20.40 8.05 5.06
C ILE A 460 21.09 8.96 6.08
N LYS A 461 20.44 9.19 7.23
CA LYS A 461 20.99 9.98 8.34
C LYS A 461 22.30 9.41 8.88
N THR A 462 22.35 8.09 9.07
CA THR A 462 23.56 7.39 9.53
C THR A 462 24.70 7.48 8.50
N LEU A 463 24.36 7.51 7.21
CA LEU A 463 25.34 7.63 6.13
C LEU A 463 25.95 9.03 6.04
N GLN A 464 25.31 10.09 6.54
CA GLN A 464 25.82 11.47 6.45
C GLN A 464 26.29 11.82 5.03
N LEU A 465 25.34 11.97 4.11
CA LEU A 465 25.62 12.25 2.70
C LEU A 465 26.19 13.67 2.53
N GLY A 466 27.21 13.81 1.68
CA GLY A 466 27.67 15.12 1.20
C GLY A 466 26.75 15.68 0.11
N GLU A 467 26.78 17.00 -0.13
CA GLU A 467 25.94 17.66 -1.14
C GLU A 467 26.11 17.05 -2.55
N ASP A 468 27.34 16.75 -2.95
CA ASP A 468 27.66 16.11 -4.24
C ASP A 468 27.08 14.69 -4.35
N GLU A 469 27.09 13.94 -3.25
CA GLU A 469 26.49 12.59 -3.19
C GLU A 469 24.98 12.68 -3.32
N GLU A 470 24.33 13.66 -2.68
CA GLU A 470 22.88 13.87 -2.78
C GLU A 470 22.44 14.23 -4.20
N ILE A 471 23.14 15.17 -4.85
CA ILE A 471 22.87 15.57 -6.23
C ILE A 471 23.04 14.36 -7.17
N SER A 472 24.12 13.61 -6.98
CA SER A 472 24.39 12.39 -7.74
C SER A 472 23.30 11.34 -7.52
N LEU A 473 22.85 11.14 -6.28
CA LEU A 473 21.80 10.18 -5.91
C LEU A 473 20.47 10.54 -6.59
N ARG A 474 20.09 11.82 -6.59
CA ARG A 474 18.89 12.32 -7.27
C ARG A 474 18.95 12.06 -8.77
N LYS A 475 20.10 12.34 -9.40
CA LYS A 475 20.32 12.07 -10.83
C LYS A 475 20.24 10.58 -11.16
N LEU A 476 20.81 9.73 -10.30
CA LEU A 476 20.84 8.28 -10.50
C LEU A 476 19.45 7.63 -10.45
N ILE A 477 18.57 8.08 -9.56
CA ILE A 477 17.16 7.62 -9.54
C ILE A 477 16.49 7.84 -10.89
N MET A 478 16.74 8.99 -11.52
CA MET A 478 16.02 9.40 -12.72
C MET A 478 16.61 8.78 -13.99
N CYS A 479 17.94 8.74 -14.11
CA CYS A 479 18.63 8.32 -15.33
C CYS A 479 18.80 6.80 -15.44
N TYR A 480 18.93 6.05 -14.34
CA TYR A 480 19.31 4.63 -14.38
C TYR A 480 18.17 3.71 -13.94
N LYS A 481 18.27 2.42 -14.28
CA LYS A 481 17.32 1.41 -13.80
C LYS A 481 17.63 1.04 -12.35
N ASN A 482 18.90 1.12 -11.96
CA ASN A 482 19.44 0.80 -10.64
C ASN A 482 19.20 -0.67 -10.24
N GLU A 483 18.98 -1.54 -11.23
CA GLU A 483 18.77 -2.98 -11.02
C GLU A 483 20.10 -3.63 -10.61
N ARG A 484 21.20 -3.23 -11.27
CA ARG A 484 22.53 -3.79 -11.10
C ARG A 484 23.48 -2.87 -10.32
N PRO A 485 24.32 -3.40 -9.41
CA PRO A 485 25.40 -2.61 -8.79
C PRO A 485 26.36 -2.02 -9.82
N GLU A 486 26.61 -2.74 -10.90
CA GLU A 486 27.57 -2.37 -11.94
C GLU A 486 27.10 -1.16 -12.77
N GLU A 487 25.80 -0.83 -12.72
CA GLU A 487 25.25 0.36 -13.38
C GLU A 487 25.86 1.66 -12.86
N TRP A 488 26.47 1.65 -11.67
CA TRP A 488 27.10 2.84 -11.07
C TRP A 488 28.60 2.92 -11.34
N ASP A 489 29.22 1.87 -11.86
CA ASP A 489 30.69 1.82 -11.99
C ASP A 489 31.22 2.87 -12.96
N ASN A 490 30.41 3.27 -13.95
CA ASN A 490 30.75 4.27 -14.96
C ASN A 490 30.10 5.65 -14.72
N THR A 491 29.42 5.86 -13.59
CA THR A 491 28.65 7.10 -13.36
C THR A 491 29.46 8.21 -12.74
N GLY A 492 30.71 7.94 -12.32
CA GLY A 492 31.54 8.90 -11.59
C GLY A 492 30.96 9.28 -10.23
N PHE A 493 30.30 8.33 -9.54
CA PHE A 493 29.71 8.60 -8.23
C PHE A 493 30.78 9.07 -7.23
N PRO A 494 30.53 10.12 -6.42
CA PRO A 494 31.58 10.76 -5.60
C PRO A 494 32.29 9.83 -4.62
N SER A 495 31.58 8.81 -4.10
CA SER A 495 32.16 7.87 -3.15
C SER A 495 32.96 6.75 -3.81
N THR A 496 34.23 6.64 -3.44
CA THR A 496 35.12 5.54 -3.85
C THR A 496 34.87 4.25 -3.05
N ASP A 497 34.23 4.33 -1.88
CA ASP A 497 33.91 3.16 -1.04
C ASP A 497 32.81 2.30 -1.68
N THR A 498 33.14 1.04 -1.96
CA THR A 498 32.23 0.06 -2.56
C THR A 498 31.08 -0.30 -1.62
N VAL A 499 31.31 -0.32 -0.31
CA VAL A 499 30.28 -0.65 0.69
C VAL A 499 29.26 0.46 0.79
N ARG A 500 29.71 1.72 0.95
CA ARG A 500 28.84 2.90 0.96
C ARG A 500 28.02 3.03 -0.32
N ARG A 501 28.64 2.81 -1.48
CA ARG A 501 27.95 2.81 -2.79
C ARG A 501 26.86 1.74 -2.83
N ALA A 502 27.15 0.52 -2.40
CA ALA A 502 26.19 -0.57 -2.33
C ALA A 502 25.02 -0.25 -1.38
N GLN A 503 25.29 0.39 -0.24
CA GLN A 503 24.25 0.82 0.71
C GLN A 503 23.29 1.86 0.09
N LEU A 504 23.83 2.85 -0.64
CA LEU A 504 23.02 3.88 -1.32
C LEU A 504 22.23 3.31 -2.50
N GLN A 505 22.82 2.40 -3.26
CA GLN A 505 22.10 1.63 -4.27
C GLN A 505 20.93 0.84 -3.66
N ALA A 506 21.15 0.17 -2.52
CA ALA A 506 20.11 -0.57 -1.83
C ALA A 506 18.99 0.35 -1.31
N VAL A 507 19.30 1.60 -0.95
CA VAL A 507 18.28 2.62 -0.63
C VAL A 507 17.44 2.95 -1.87
N ILE A 508 18.05 3.23 -3.01
CA ILE A 508 17.33 3.54 -4.26
C ILE A 508 16.45 2.37 -4.71
N ARG A 509 16.97 1.14 -4.73
CA ARG A 509 16.21 -0.05 -5.12
C ARG A 509 15.00 -0.27 -4.23
N ARG A 510 15.16 -0.15 -2.90
CA ARG A 510 14.05 -0.27 -1.95
C ARG A 510 13.01 0.81 -2.17
N LEU A 511 13.44 2.05 -2.41
CA LEU A 511 12.53 3.16 -2.66
C LEU A 511 11.73 2.97 -3.96
N GLN A 512 12.40 2.58 -5.05
CA GLN A 512 11.75 2.27 -6.32
C GLN A 512 10.82 1.05 -6.21
N GLY A 513 11.20 0.03 -5.45
CA GLY A 513 10.35 -1.15 -5.20
C GLY A 513 9.10 -0.82 -4.38
N ILE A 514 9.24 0.03 -3.36
CA ILE A 514 8.11 0.58 -2.59
C ILE A 514 7.17 1.31 -3.56
N VAL A 515 7.66 2.32 -4.29
CA VAL A 515 6.83 3.09 -5.22
C VAL A 515 6.25 2.21 -6.32
N GLY A 516 7.00 1.26 -6.86
CA GLY A 516 6.54 0.29 -7.85
C GLY A 516 5.32 -0.49 -7.35
N SER A 517 5.36 -0.96 -6.10
CA SER A 517 4.22 -1.63 -5.46
C SER A 517 2.99 -0.73 -5.37
N PHE A 518 3.17 0.54 -4.99
CA PHE A 518 2.06 1.51 -4.89
C PHE A 518 1.54 1.99 -6.25
N SER A 519 2.40 2.06 -7.27
CA SER A 519 2.04 2.49 -8.62
C SER A 519 0.98 1.58 -9.26
N ARG A 520 0.92 0.32 -8.80
CA ARG A 520 -0.07 -0.69 -9.21
C ARG A 520 -1.42 -0.53 -8.53
N VAL A 521 -1.55 0.34 -7.53
CA VAL A 521 -2.85 0.61 -6.89
C VAL A 521 -3.69 1.48 -7.84
N PRO A 522 -4.93 1.07 -8.18
CA PRO A 522 -5.75 1.81 -9.16
C PRO A 522 -5.97 3.29 -8.81
N THR A 523 -6.18 3.59 -7.52
CA THR A 523 -6.37 4.96 -7.05
C THR A 523 -5.13 5.82 -7.22
N PHE A 524 -3.93 5.24 -6.99
CA PHE A 524 -2.66 5.91 -7.26
C PHE A 524 -2.53 6.19 -8.76
N ARG A 525 -2.74 5.16 -9.59
CA ARG A 525 -2.63 5.26 -11.06
C ARG A 525 -3.57 6.30 -11.65
N ARG A 526 -4.83 6.37 -11.18
CA ARG A 526 -5.79 7.39 -11.62
C ARG A 526 -5.31 8.81 -11.30
N ARG A 527 -4.84 9.04 -10.08
CA ARG A 527 -4.32 10.36 -9.67
C ARG A 527 -3.04 10.72 -10.42
N PHE A 528 -2.16 9.74 -10.60
CA PHE A 528 -0.93 9.90 -11.33
C PHE A 528 -1.19 10.23 -12.81
N LYS A 529 -2.19 9.63 -13.46
CA LYS A 529 -2.61 10.02 -14.82
C LYS A 529 -3.03 11.50 -14.91
N ASN A 530 -3.68 12.05 -13.88
CA ASN A 530 -4.01 13.47 -13.85
C ASN A 530 -2.75 14.34 -13.73
N LEU A 531 -1.78 13.91 -12.90
CA LEU A 531 -0.49 14.57 -12.79
C LEU A 531 0.25 14.60 -14.14
N VAL A 532 0.30 13.47 -14.84
CA VAL A 532 0.94 13.37 -16.17
C VAL A 532 0.30 14.34 -17.17
N LYS A 533 -1.03 14.50 -17.13
CA LYS A 533 -1.73 15.51 -17.96
C LYS A 533 -1.31 16.95 -17.62
N VAL A 534 -1.14 17.26 -16.34
CA VAL A 534 -0.65 18.60 -15.92
C VAL A 534 0.77 18.84 -16.43
N LEU A 535 1.65 17.84 -16.33
CA LEU A 535 3.02 17.91 -16.84
C LEU A 535 3.05 18.06 -18.37
N TYR A 536 2.15 17.37 -19.09
CA TYR A 536 2.01 17.53 -20.54
C TYR A 536 1.59 18.96 -20.93
N LEU A 537 0.61 19.53 -20.21
CA LEU A 537 0.18 20.91 -20.45
C LEU A 537 1.30 21.92 -20.18
N GLU A 538 2.10 21.73 -19.12
CA GLU A 538 3.28 22.56 -18.86
C GLU A 538 4.31 22.43 -19.99
N ALA A 539 4.55 21.22 -20.51
CA ALA A 539 5.47 21.00 -21.63
C ALA A 539 5.01 21.71 -22.92
N ILE A 540 3.69 21.74 -23.20
CA ILE A 540 3.11 22.54 -24.28
C ILE A 540 3.39 24.02 -24.05
N GLN A 541 3.08 24.51 -22.84
CA GLN A 541 3.14 25.93 -22.50
C GLN A 541 4.58 26.49 -22.49
N THR A 542 5.57 25.63 -22.22
CA THR A 542 6.99 25.97 -22.24
C THR A 542 7.59 25.92 -23.66
N GLY A 543 6.80 25.58 -24.69
CA GLY A 543 7.24 25.56 -26.09
C GLY A 543 8.07 24.34 -26.50
N LEU A 544 8.33 23.40 -25.58
CA LEU A 544 9.13 22.18 -25.83
C LEU A 544 8.52 21.27 -26.91
N ILE A 545 7.20 21.34 -27.10
CA ILE A 545 6.49 20.57 -28.14
C ILE A 545 6.56 21.26 -29.51
N ALA A 546 6.56 22.60 -29.55
CA ALA A 546 6.64 23.35 -30.81
C ALA A 546 8.01 23.21 -31.50
N GLU A 547 9.07 22.90 -30.74
CA GLU A 547 10.39 22.59 -31.30
C GLU A 547 10.48 21.18 -31.92
N THR A 548 9.58 20.26 -31.56
CA THR A 548 9.66 18.86 -32.01
C THR A 548 8.99 18.64 -33.37
N ASP A 549 8.00 19.47 -33.72
CA ASP A 549 7.31 19.44 -35.04
C ASP A 549 7.99 20.33 -36.11
N GLY A 550 9.07 21.03 -35.74
CA GLY A 550 9.85 21.89 -36.62
C GLY A 550 10.97 21.17 -37.36
N GLY A 551 10.64 20.33 -38.35
CA GLY A 551 11.43 20.15 -39.58
C GLY A 551 12.86 19.60 -39.47
N SER A 552 13.03 18.38 -40.00
CA SER A 552 14.28 17.91 -40.60
C SER A 552 14.94 19.00 -41.45
N SER A 553 16.02 19.62 -40.95
CA SER A 553 17.00 20.31 -41.78
C SER A 553 18.36 20.38 -41.08
N LYS A 554 19.35 19.86 -41.81
CA LYS A 554 20.78 19.81 -41.50
C LYS A 554 21.34 21.14 -40.99
N ALA A 555 22.04 21.09 -39.85
CA ALA A 555 23.30 21.79 -39.59
C ALA A 555 23.96 21.07 -38.40
N GLY A 556 25.11 20.43 -38.52
CA GLY A 556 26.37 21.11 -38.75
C GLY A 556 27.22 20.93 -37.48
N ASN A 557 27.93 19.81 -37.44
CA ASN A 557 28.93 19.41 -36.45
C ASN A 557 29.74 20.57 -35.86
N ARG A 558 29.71 20.75 -34.53
CA ARG A 558 30.87 21.31 -33.80
C ARG A 558 30.89 20.89 -32.33
N ASN A 559 31.49 19.72 -32.10
CA ASN A 559 32.11 19.39 -30.81
C ASN A 559 33.09 20.49 -30.40
N ARG A 560 32.99 20.97 -29.16
CA ARG A 560 34.11 21.61 -28.46
C ARG A 560 34.18 21.13 -27.02
N HIS A 561 34.73 19.94 -26.84
CA HIS A 561 35.45 19.61 -25.61
C HIS A 561 36.72 20.44 -25.58
N GLN A 562 36.84 21.34 -24.60
CA GLN A 562 38.08 22.05 -24.31
C GLN A 562 38.66 21.41 -23.05
N ARG A 563 39.57 20.44 -23.25
CA ARG A 563 40.41 19.87 -22.18
C ARG A 563 41.77 20.54 -22.25
N VAL A 564 42.10 21.24 -21.18
CA VAL A 564 43.40 21.85 -20.90
C VAL A 564 44.46 20.76 -20.72
N LYS A 565 45.55 20.80 -21.50
CA LYS A 565 46.91 20.54 -20.98
C LYS A 565 48.01 20.83 -22.02
N GLY A 566 49.02 21.56 -21.56
CA GLY A 566 50.42 21.13 -21.70
C GLY A 566 51.16 21.57 -22.95
N ASP A 567 51.88 22.68 -22.81
CA ASP A 567 53.03 23.06 -23.61
C ASP A 567 54.17 22.03 -23.47
N LYS A 568 54.75 21.57 -24.60
CA LYS A 568 56.20 21.34 -24.80
C LYS A 568 56.49 20.69 -26.17
N ASN A 569 56.94 21.53 -27.08
CA ASN A 569 58.10 21.41 -27.97
C ASN A 569 58.71 20.02 -28.30
N ASN A 570 58.75 19.80 -29.63
CA ASN A 570 59.92 19.51 -30.48
C ASN A 570 60.60 18.13 -30.51
N THR A 571 60.56 17.59 -31.73
CA THR A 571 61.68 17.11 -32.57
C THR A 571 62.08 15.64 -32.43
N ASP A 572 61.90 14.97 -33.57
CA ASP A 572 62.66 13.89 -34.21
C ASP A 572 63.32 12.84 -33.31
N ASP A 573 62.97 11.57 -33.54
CA ASP A 573 63.99 10.53 -33.49
C ASP A 573 63.68 9.38 -34.45
N ASP A 574 64.80 8.86 -34.95
CA ASP A 574 65.00 7.89 -36.00
C ASP A 574 64.46 6.49 -35.66
N GLY A 575 63.99 5.80 -36.71
CA GLY A 575 63.64 4.38 -36.64
C GLY A 575 64.82 3.53 -37.11
N GLU A 576 65.44 2.80 -36.19
CA GLU A 576 66.31 1.66 -36.50
C GLU A 576 65.97 0.44 -35.63
N GLN A 577 66.27 -0.73 -36.21
CA GLN A 577 66.22 -2.10 -35.68
C GLN A 577 64.87 -2.83 -35.82
N ASN A 578 64.80 -3.86 -36.68
CA ASN A 578 65.47 -5.12 -36.38
C ASN A 578 65.55 -6.13 -37.54
N GLU A 579 66.63 -6.90 -37.45
CA GLU A 579 66.83 -8.31 -37.84
C GLU A 579 67.08 -8.74 -39.29
N GLN A 580 68.24 -9.39 -39.41
CA GLN A 580 68.90 -9.93 -40.57
C GLN A 580 69.04 -11.45 -40.37
N SER A 581 68.57 -12.28 -41.31
CA SER A 581 69.07 -13.65 -41.53
C SER A 581 68.57 -14.25 -42.86
N SER A 582 69.43 -14.14 -43.87
CA SER A 582 69.78 -15.12 -44.93
C SER A 582 68.77 -16.19 -45.40
N ARG A 583 68.49 -16.24 -46.71
CA ARG A 583 69.15 -17.13 -47.70
C ARG A 583 68.54 -17.01 -49.11
N ASP A 584 69.41 -17.18 -50.10
CA ASP A 584 69.25 -17.04 -51.56
C ASP A 584 68.17 -17.90 -52.23
N GLY A 585 67.76 -17.49 -53.44
CA GLY A 585 67.38 -18.43 -54.51
C GLY A 585 66.29 -17.98 -55.49
N ASP A 586 66.68 -17.21 -56.51
CA ASP A 586 66.26 -17.23 -57.92
C ASP A 586 64.79 -17.23 -58.40
N SER A 587 64.60 -16.34 -59.39
CA SER A 587 63.82 -16.46 -60.63
C SER A 587 62.34 -15.99 -60.65
N ILE A 588 62.13 -14.81 -61.26
CA ILE A 588 61.51 -14.55 -62.59
C ILE A 588 60.99 -13.10 -62.57
N VAL A 589 61.40 -12.34 -63.59
CA VAL A 589 61.34 -10.86 -63.71
C VAL A 589 59.93 -10.27 -63.69
#